data_AF-A0A455T6X4-F1
#
_entry.id   AF-A0A455T6X4-F1
#
_cell.length_a   1.000
_cell.length_b   1.000
_cell.length_c   1.000
_cell.angle_alpha   90.00
_cell.angle_beta   90.00
_cell.angle_gamma   90.00
#
_symmetry.space_group_name_H-M   'P 1'
#
loop_
_entity.id
_entity.type
_entity.pdbx_description
1 polymer ?
#
loop_
_entity_poly.entity_id
_entity_poly.type
_entity_poly.pdbx_seq_one_letter_code
_entity_poly.pdbx_strand_id
1 'polypeptide(L)'
;MPTPEQVALVEARYKELAQPVEFDGIRTRIAHELNIPKSAVKKIVKALREREGLPSWWEVQPYRGNSEELAKIRALYEPFLPVPPIGIHRTIAQQLSLKPAVVYQAIRLIRQELKLPQYNDPSLHAQELTMSAQAGDNKQTVPALPAGTMVTSPPPEAVSLPRESASSGSGEPPAHSAESQPASEE
;
A
#
# COMPACT_ATOMS: atom_id res chain seq x y z
N MET A 1 -17.77 4.86 26.53
CA MET A 1 -17.05 6.10 26.14
C MET A 1 -15.65 5.99 26.75
N PRO A 2 -14.56 6.19 26.00
CA PRO A 2 -13.23 6.22 26.59
C PRO A 2 -13.12 7.41 27.55
N THR A 3 -12.50 7.19 28.71
CA THR A 3 -12.26 8.23 29.73
C THR A 3 -11.30 9.28 29.18
N PRO A 4 -11.41 10.58 29.53
CA PRO A 4 -10.46 11.61 29.09
C PRO A 4 -8.99 11.26 29.39
N GLU A 5 -8.73 10.55 30.50
CA GLU A 5 -7.40 10.01 30.81
C GLU A 5 -6.92 8.99 29.77
N GLN A 6 -7.80 8.08 29.34
CA GLN A 6 -7.49 7.10 28.29
C GLN A 6 -7.21 7.78 26.94
N VAL A 7 -7.88 8.90 26.64
CA VAL A 7 -7.63 9.70 25.45
C VAL A 7 -6.21 10.26 25.49
N ALA A 8 -5.83 10.91 26.59
CA ALA A 8 -4.49 11.48 26.75
C ALA A 8 -3.38 10.41 26.63
N LEU A 9 -3.60 9.23 27.21
CA LEU A 9 -2.66 8.10 27.11
C LEU A 9 -2.51 7.57 25.67
N VAL A 10 -3.63 7.43 24.94
CA VAL A 10 -3.61 7.01 23.53
C VAL A 10 -2.88 8.05 22.67
N GLU A 11 -3.13 9.35 22.90
CA GLU A 11 -2.48 10.43 22.16
C GLU A 11 -0.97 10.47 22.42
N ALA A 12 -0.54 10.35 23.68
CA ALA A 12 0.87 10.31 24.05
C ALA A 12 1.57 9.10 23.41
N ARG A 13 1.00 7.89 23.56
CA ARG A 13 1.57 6.68 22.93
C ARG A 13 1.59 6.75 21.42
N TYR A 14 0.58 7.35 20.80
CA TYR A 14 0.57 7.57 19.36
C TYR A 14 1.73 8.48 18.93
N LYS A 15 1.94 9.60 19.61
CA LYS A 15 3.02 10.54 19.31
C LYS A 15 4.40 9.89 19.46
N GLU A 16 4.60 9.04 20.48
CA GLU A 16 5.85 8.27 20.65
C GLU A 16 6.08 7.26 19.52
N LEU A 17 5.07 6.44 19.19
CA LEU A 17 5.20 5.39 18.17
C LEU A 17 5.22 5.93 16.74
N ALA A 18 4.71 7.16 16.52
CA ALA A 18 4.68 7.82 15.23
C ALA A 18 6.05 8.40 14.82
N GLN A 19 7.03 8.47 15.73
CA GLN A 19 8.37 8.97 15.46
C GLN A 19 9.39 7.82 15.32
N PRO A 20 10.32 7.87 14.35
CA PRO A 20 10.49 8.88 13.30
C PRO A 20 9.57 8.68 12.08
N VAL A 21 8.97 7.50 11.93
CA VAL A 21 8.09 7.15 10.80
C VAL A 21 6.87 6.44 11.36
N GLU A 22 5.67 6.96 11.08
CA GLU A 22 4.43 6.25 11.37
C GLU A 22 4.44 4.86 10.68
N PHE A 23 3.71 3.87 11.20
CA PHE A 23 3.58 2.57 10.52
C PHE A 23 2.17 1.99 10.69
N ASP A 24 1.74 1.14 9.75
CA ASP A 24 0.47 0.43 9.90
C ASP A 24 0.60 -0.53 11.05
N GLY A 25 -0.21 -0.33 12.08
CA GLY A 25 -0.18 -1.16 13.27
C GLY A 25 -0.08 -0.38 14.56
N ILE A 26 0.32 0.90 14.54
CA ILE A 26 0.37 1.75 15.76
C ILE A 26 -0.98 1.68 16.51
N ARG A 27 -2.10 1.85 15.79
CA ARG A 27 -3.45 1.75 16.38
C ARG A 27 -3.75 0.38 17.00
N THR A 28 -3.28 -0.69 16.35
CA THR A 28 -3.46 -2.05 16.86
C THR A 28 -2.60 -2.27 18.09
N ARG A 29 -1.35 -1.79 18.08
CA ARG A 29 -0.42 -1.88 19.20
C ARG A 29 -0.95 -1.15 20.44
N ILE A 30 -1.36 0.11 20.28
CA ILE A 30 -1.95 0.91 21.36
C ILE A 30 -3.21 0.25 21.93
N ALA A 31 -4.05 -0.33 21.07
CA ALA A 31 -5.25 -1.03 21.52
C ALA A 31 -4.94 -2.23 22.42
N HIS A 32 -3.89 -3.00 22.12
CA HIS A 32 -3.45 -4.12 22.95
C HIS A 32 -2.77 -3.62 24.24
N GLU A 33 -1.89 -2.63 24.14
CA GLU A 33 -1.14 -2.10 25.29
C GLU A 33 -2.05 -1.46 26.34
N LEU A 34 -3.06 -0.70 25.91
CA LEU A 34 -3.98 -0.01 26.82
C LEU A 34 -5.27 -0.78 27.09
N ASN A 35 -5.43 -1.96 26.48
CA ASN A 35 -6.65 -2.77 26.53
C ASN A 35 -7.93 -1.96 26.18
N ILE A 36 -7.80 -1.05 25.21
CA ILE A 36 -8.88 -0.19 24.71
C ILE A 36 -9.35 -0.75 23.36
N PRO A 37 -10.68 -0.77 23.08
CA PRO A 37 -11.17 -1.25 21.80
C PRO A 37 -10.59 -0.45 20.63
N LYS A 38 -10.17 -1.14 19.56
CA LYS A 38 -9.59 -0.54 18.34
C LYS A 38 -10.47 0.55 17.74
N SER A 39 -11.78 0.44 17.87
CA SER A 39 -12.75 1.44 17.41
C SER A 39 -12.65 2.77 18.17
N ALA A 40 -12.38 2.73 19.49
CA ALA A 40 -12.14 3.93 20.29
C ALA A 40 -10.77 4.56 19.95
N VAL A 41 -9.71 3.75 19.86
CA VAL A 41 -8.38 4.21 19.43
C VAL A 41 -8.44 4.88 18.05
N LYS A 42 -9.20 4.29 17.10
CA LYS A 42 -9.41 4.88 15.77
C LYS A 42 -10.06 6.28 15.85
N LYS A 43 -11.06 6.49 16.72
CA LYS A 43 -11.72 7.79 16.89
C LYS A 43 -10.77 8.82 17.51
N ILE A 44 -10.02 8.42 18.52
CA ILE A 44 -9.04 9.29 19.21
C ILE A 44 -7.93 9.72 18.24
N VAL A 45 -7.32 8.78 17.53
CA VAL A 45 -6.26 9.09 16.55
C VAL A 45 -6.80 9.94 15.40
N LYS A 46 -8.04 9.71 14.95
CA LYS A 46 -8.67 10.57 13.93
C LYS A 46 -8.81 12.01 14.44
N ALA A 47 -9.34 12.20 15.65
CA ALA A 47 -9.49 13.52 16.26
C ALA A 47 -8.14 14.21 16.50
N LEU A 48 -7.13 13.46 16.94
CA LEU A 48 -5.76 13.97 17.11
C LEU A 48 -5.17 14.45 15.78
N ARG A 49 -5.31 13.66 14.69
CA ARG A 49 -4.80 14.06 13.36
C ARG A 49 -5.51 15.29 12.82
N GLU A 50 -6.83 15.39 13.01
CA GLU A 50 -7.61 16.56 12.59
C GLU A 50 -7.22 17.81 13.39
N ARG A 51 -6.94 17.66 14.70
CA ARG A 51 -6.50 18.75 15.58
C ARG A 51 -5.08 19.24 15.28
N GLU A 52 -4.16 18.33 14.98
CA GLU A 52 -2.73 18.63 14.77
C GLU A 52 -2.37 18.81 13.28
N GLY A 53 -3.34 18.64 12.37
CA GLY A 53 -3.11 18.71 10.92
C GLY A 53 -2.14 17.64 10.40
N LEU A 54 -2.01 16.51 11.11
CA LEU A 54 -1.05 15.45 10.76
C LEU A 54 -1.56 14.68 9.52
N PRO A 55 -0.78 14.63 8.42
CA PRO A 55 -1.17 13.88 7.23
C PRO A 55 -1.25 12.39 7.58
N SER A 56 -2.15 11.65 6.92
CA SER A 56 -2.23 10.22 7.16
C SER A 56 -0.91 9.56 6.74
N TRP A 57 -0.40 8.62 7.53
CA TRP A 57 0.80 7.85 7.16
C TRP A 57 0.81 7.32 5.71
N TRP A 58 -0.35 6.93 5.17
CA TRP A 58 -0.54 6.54 3.77
C TRP A 58 -0.23 7.66 2.77
N GLU A 59 -0.51 8.91 3.15
CA GLU A 59 -0.20 10.12 2.39
C GLU A 59 1.26 10.51 2.52
N VAL A 60 2.02 10.01 3.49
CA VAL A 60 3.44 10.37 3.67
C VAL A 60 4.37 9.39 2.95
N GLN A 61 3.85 8.24 2.48
CA GLN A 61 4.69 7.22 1.86
C GLN A 61 5.37 7.71 0.56
N PRO A 62 6.68 7.48 0.41
CA PRO A 62 7.39 7.77 -0.82
C PRO A 62 7.00 6.75 -1.91
N TYR A 63 7.00 7.20 -3.17
CA TYR A 63 6.88 6.29 -4.31
C TYR A 63 8.07 5.33 -4.33
N ARG A 64 7.78 4.03 -4.44
CA ARG A 64 8.79 2.95 -4.48
C ARG A 64 8.87 2.22 -5.82
N GLY A 65 8.13 2.67 -6.84
CA GLY A 65 8.13 2.03 -8.16
C GLY A 65 9.29 2.49 -9.04
N ASN A 66 9.38 1.90 -10.25
CA ASN A 66 10.41 2.22 -11.23
C ASN A 66 10.11 3.54 -11.97
N SER A 67 11.15 4.17 -12.53
CA SER A 67 11.01 5.43 -13.28
C SER A 67 10.18 5.26 -14.57
N GLU A 68 10.32 4.12 -15.26
CA GLU A 68 9.52 3.82 -16.47
C GLU A 68 8.02 3.65 -16.15
N GLU A 69 7.69 3.03 -15.02
CA GLU A 69 6.31 2.89 -14.57
C GLU A 69 5.71 4.26 -14.26
N LEU A 70 6.49 5.16 -13.66
CA LEU A 70 6.09 6.53 -13.40
C LEU A 70 5.77 7.29 -14.69
N ALA A 71 6.60 7.14 -15.73
CA ALA A 71 6.34 7.75 -17.04
C ALA A 71 5.05 7.22 -17.69
N LYS A 72 4.80 5.90 -17.59
CA LYS A 72 3.55 5.29 -18.09
C LYS A 72 2.33 5.79 -17.32
N ILE A 73 2.43 5.86 -15.98
CA ILE A 73 1.36 6.40 -15.13
C ILE A 73 1.08 7.86 -15.48
N ARG A 74 2.13 8.65 -15.71
CA ARG A 74 2.01 10.06 -16.13
C ARG A 74 1.25 10.20 -17.44
N ALA A 75 1.63 9.47 -18.48
CA ALA A 75 0.97 9.53 -19.78
C ALA A 75 -0.52 9.15 -19.71
N LEU A 76 -0.88 8.19 -18.84
CA LEU A 76 -2.28 7.82 -18.59
C LEU A 76 -3.03 8.82 -17.70
N TYR A 77 -2.33 9.56 -16.85
CA TYR A 77 -2.94 10.47 -15.88
C TYR A 77 -3.12 11.90 -16.39
N GLU A 78 -2.17 12.41 -17.19
CA GLU A 78 -2.24 13.75 -17.82
C GLU A 78 -3.58 14.07 -18.52
N PRO A 79 -4.22 13.17 -19.28
CA PRO A 79 -5.51 13.47 -19.93
C PRO A 79 -6.67 13.69 -18.95
N PHE A 80 -6.53 13.33 -17.68
CA PHE A 80 -7.56 13.52 -16.64
C PHE A 80 -7.35 14.82 -15.83
N LEU A 81 -6.33 15.61 -16.15
CA LEU A 81 -6.16 16.95 -15.59
C LEU A 81 -7.19 17.92 -16.22
N PRO A 82 -7.67 18.95 -15.51
CA PRO A 82 -7.22 19.44 -14.19
C PRO A 82 -7.87 18.77 -12.98
N VAL A 83 -9.05 18.16 -13.13
CA VAL A 83 -9.82 17.53 -12.05
C VAL A 83 -10.01 16.04 -12.37
N PRO A 84 -9.12 15.16 -11.88
CA PRO A 84 -9.21 13.73 -12.15
C PRO A 84 -10.39 13.11 -11.40
N PRO A 85 -11.08 12.09 -11.96
CA PRO A 85 -12.17 11.41 -11.27
C PRO A 85 -11.69 10.65 -10.02
N ILE A 86 -12.54 10.55 -8.99
CA ILE A 86 -12.18 9.80 -7.77
C ILE A 86 -11.94 8.34 -8.14
N GLY A 87 -10.77 7.83 -7.77
CA GLY A 87 -10.42 6.44 -8.01
C GLY A 87 -9.69 6.17 -9.33
N ILE A 88 -9.28 7.18 -10.11
CA ILE A 88 -8.50 6.96 -11.35
C ILE A 88 -7.23 6.12 -11.13
N HIS A 89 -6.59 6.25 -9.96
CA HIS A 89 -5.46 5.43 -9.54
C HIS A 89 -5.75 3.92 -9.56
N ARG A 90 -7.00 3.50 -9.33
CA ARG A 90 -7.42 2.08 -9.42
C ARG A 90 -7.52 1.63 -10.87
N THR A 91 -8.09 2.44 -11.73
CA THR A 91 -8.21 2.15 -13.17
C THR A 91 -6.83 2.04 -13.82
N ILE A 92 -5.95 3.01 -13.55
CA ILE A 92 -4.56 2.99 -14.05
C ILE A 92 -3.80 1.79 -13.49
N ALA A 93 -4.00 1.47 -12.21
CA ALA A 93 -3.41 0.27 -11.60
C ALA A 93 -3.85 -1.02 -12.27
N GLN A 94 -5.13 -1.15 -12.63
CA GLN A 94 -5.64 -2.31 -13.37
C GLN A 94 -5.03 -2.39 -14.78
N GLN A 95 -4.93 -1.27 -15.50
CA GLN A 95 -4.35 -1.25 -16.85
C GLN A 95 -2.86 -1.63 -16.86
N LEU A 96 -2.10 -1.17 -15.86
CA LEU A 96 -0.67 -1.45 -15.76
C LEU A 96 -0.35 -2.72 -14.94
N SER A 97 -1.36 -3.43 -14.43
CA SER A 97 -1.19 -4.54 -13.48
C SER A 97 -0.31 -4.19 -12.26
N LEU A 98 -0.45 -2.97 -11.76
CA LEU A 98 0.27 -2.45 -10.59
C LEU A 98 -0.61 -2.42 -9.34
N LYS A 99 0.02 -2.24 -8.17
CA LYS A 99 -0.70 -2.04 -6.92
C LYS A 99 -1.32 -0.62 -6.89
N PRO A 100 -2.61 -0.45 -6.55
CA PRO A 100 -3.27 0.86 -6.49
C PRO A 100 -2.56 1.87 -5.58
N ALA A 101 -1.95 1.41 -4.49
CA ALA A 101 -1.19 2.25 -3.58
C ALA A 101 0.06 2.86 -4.25
N VAL A 102 0.75 2.09 -5.10
CA VAL A 102 1.93 2.55 -5.83
C VAL A 102 1.53 3.61 -6.87
N VAL A 103 0.42 3.38 -7.58
CA VAL A 103 -0.11 4.36 -8.55
C VAL A 103 -0.57 5.65 -7.87
N TYR A 104 -1.21 5.55 -6.69
CA TYR A 104 -1.60 6.73 -5.90
C TYR A 104 -0.37 7.58 -5.53
N GLN A 105 0.71 6.95 -5.07
CA GLN A 105 1.96 7.63 -4.75
C GLN A 105 2.61 8.25 -6.00
N ALA A 106 2.60 7.54 -7.14
CA ALA A 106 3.11 8.05 -8.40
C ALA A 106 2.37 9.31 -8.85
N ILE A 107 1.02 9.30 -8.81
CA ILE A 107 0.19 10.47 -9.15
C ILE A 107 0.53 11.66 -8.25
N ARG A 108 0.71 11.42 -6.94
CA ARG A 108 1.11 12.47 -6.00
C ARG A 108 2.48 13.06 -6.35
N LEU A 109 3.46 12.23 -6.71
CA LEU A 109 4.78 12.67 -7.14
C LEU A 109 4.71 13.48 -8.44
N ILE A 110 3.94 13.01 -9.43
CA ILE A 110 3.70 13.73 -10.70
C ILE A 110 3.06 15.10 -10.43
N ARG A 111 2.07 15.19 -9.53
CA ARG A 111 1.45 16.48 -9.18
C ARG A 111 2.41 17.43 -8.46
N GLN A 112 3.32 16.91 -7.63
CA GLN A 112 4.38 17.73 -7.01
C GLN A 112 5.34 18.29 -8.08
N GLU A 113 5.74 17.46 -9.05
CA GLU A 113 6.59 17.89 -10.16
C GLU A 113 5.91 18.97 -11.02
N LEU A 114 4.62 18.80 -11.29
CA LEU A 114 3.79 19.74 -12.06
C LEU A 114 3.30 20.96 -11.26
N LYS A 115 3.65 21.08 -9.97
CA LYS A 115 3.16 22.13 -9.04
C LYS A 115 1.63 22.23 -8.98
N LEU A 116 0.94 21.10 -9.04
CA LEU A 116 -0.52 21.01 -8.95
C LEU A 116 -1.00 20.88 -7.49
N PRO A 117 -2.26 21.27 -7.18
CA PRO A 117 -2.81 21.14 -5.83
C PRO A 117 -2.94 19.68 -5.39
N GLN A 118 -3.26 19.42 -4.11
CA GLN A 118 -3.40 18.07 -3.58
C GLN A 118 -4.33 17.20 -4.43
N TYR A 119 -3.91 15.95 -4.67
CA TYR A 119 -4.74 14.98 -5.36
C TYR A 119 -5.94 14.63 -4.49
N ASN A 120 -7.14 14.61 -5.08
CA ASN A 120 -8.40 14.27 -4.41
C ASN A 120 -8.75 15.19 -3.22
N ASP A 121 -8.65 16.50 -3.43
CA ASP A 121 -9.10 17.48 -2.43
C ASP A 121 -10.61 17.33 -2.18
N PRO A 122 -11.06 17.17 -0.93
CA PRO A 122 -12.47 16.94 -0.63
C PRO A 122 -13.37 18.11 -1.05
N SER A 123 -12.83 19.32 -1.17
CA SER A 123 -13.56 20.51 -1.62
C SER A 123 -13.88 20.45 -3.10
N LEU A 124 -13.00 19.86 -3.92
CA LEU A 124 -13.19 19.71 -5.37
C LEU A 124 -14.10 18.53 -5.73
N HIS A 125 -14.26 17.58 -4.80
CA HIS A 125 -14.97 16.32 -5.02
C HIS A 125 -16.20 16.14 -4.13
N ALA A 126 -16.72 17.22 -3.52
CA ALA A 126 -17.79 17.17 -2.52
C ALA A 126 -19.02 16.37 -2.97
N GLN A 127 -19.48 16.54 -4.21
CA GLN A 127 -20.67 15.85 -4.75
C GLN A 127 -20.45 14.33 -4.91
N GLU A 128 -19.27 13.92 -5.39
CA GLU A 128 -18.94 12.52 -5.64
C GLU A 128 -18.60 11.77 -4.33
N LEU A 129 -18.06 12.49 -3.33
CA LEU A 129 -17.87 11.97 -1.97
C LEU A 129 -19.20 11.71 -1.25
N THR A 130 -20.20 12.59 -1.40
CA THR A 130 -21.54 12.37 -0.83
C THR A 130 -22.23 11.16 -1.45
N MET A 131 -22.15 10.99 -2.78
CA MET A 131 -22.70 9.80 -3.45
C MET A 131 -21.97 8.51 -3.05
N SER A 132 -20.63 8.56 -2.92
CA SER A 132 -19.82 7.40 -2.49
C SER A 132 -20.07 7.01 -1.02
N ALA A 133 -20.36 7.97 -0.15
CA ALA A 133 -20.72 7.72 1.25
C ALA A 133 -22.10 7.04 1.38
N GLN A 134 -23.04 7.36 0.49
CA GLN A 134 -24.35 6.69 0.42
C GLN A 134 -24.27 5.29 -0.21
N ALA A 135 -23.31 5.05 -1.12
CA ALA A 135 -23.08 3.73 -1.73
C ALA A 135 -22.34 2.73 -0.82
N GLY A 136 -21.91 3.15 0.38
CA GLY A 136 -21.19 2.32 1.35
C GLY A 136 -21.99 1.18 1.99
N ASP A 137 -23.29 1.07 1.70
CA ASP A 137 -24.18 0.01 2.22
C ASP A 137 -24.53 -1.08 1.18
N ASN A 138 -24.06 -0.98 -0.08
CA ASN A 138 -24.36 -2.02 -1.08
C ASN A 138 -23.11 -2.60 -1.72
N LYS A 139 -22.53 -3.56 -1.01
CA LYS A 139 -21.53 -4.47 -1.55
C LYS A 139 -22.26 -5.49 -2.42
N GLN A 140 -22.38 -5.23 -3.73
CA GLN A 140 -22.46 -6.20 -4.85
C GLN A 140 -23.25 -5.64 -6.04
N THR A 141 -22.58 -5.33 -7.15
CA THR A 141 -22.93 -5.88 -8.48
C THR A 141 -21.90 -5.44 -9.52
N VAL A 142 -21.15 -6.40 -10.03
CA VAL A 142 -20.50 -6.26 -11.34
C VAL A 142 -21.59 -6.30 -12.41
N PRO A 143 -21.66 -5.34 -13.35
CA PRO A 143 -22.58 -5.45 -14.47
C PRO A 143 -22.06 -6.53 -15.42
N ALA A 144 -22.81 -7.63 -15.50
CA ALA A 144 -22.67 -8.62 -16.56
C ALA A 144 -23.08 -7.99 -17.90
N LEU A 145 -22.21 -8.11 -18.89
CA LEU A 145 -22.52 -7.89 -20.31
C LEU A 145 -22.51 -9.25 -21.04
N PRO A 146 -23.28 -9.38 -22.13
CA PRO A 146 -24.10 -10.57 -22.42
C PRO A 146 -23.43 -11.63 -23.29
N ALA A 147 -24.10 -12.78 -23.33
CA ALA A 147 -23.74 -14.04 -23.97
C ALA A 147 -23.74 -14.04 -25.51
N GLY A 148 -22.93 -14.94 -26.06
CA GLY A 148 -22.96 -15.46 -27.44
C GLY A 148 -21.53 -15.80 -27.89
N THR A 149 -21.13 -16.98 -28.38
CA THR A 149 -21.80 -18.19 -28.82
C THR A 149 -20.73 -19.30 -28.85
N MET A 150 -21.05 -20.40 -28.17
CA MET A 150 -20.71 -21.82 -28.39
C MET A 150 -19.65 -22.20 -29.45
N VAL A 151 -18.62 -22.96 -29.04
CA VAL A 151 -18.23 -24.19 -29.74
C VAL A 151 -17.59 -25.20 -28.77
N THR A 152 -17.78 -26.47 -29.10
CA THR A 152 -17.74 -27.70 -28.31
C THR A 152 -16.33 -28.26 -27.98
N SER A 153 -16.28 -29.08 -26.91
CA SER A 153 -15.25 -30.00 -26.35
C SER A 153 -14.44 -30.87 -27.36
N PRO A 154 -13.47 -31.76 -26.98
CA PRO A 154 -13.04 -32.27 -25.64
C PRO A 154 -11.47 -32.38 -25.43
N PRO A 155 -10.94 -32.99 -24.33
CA PRO A 155 -9.55 -32.86 -23.88
C PRO A 155 -8.62 -33.98 -24.37
N PRO A 156 -7.30 -33.82 -24.20
CA PRO A 156 -6.43 -34.94 -23.81
C PRO A 156 -5.47 -34.50 -22.67
N GLU A 157 -5.44 -35.21 -21.54
CA GLU A 157 -4.68 -36.45 -21.33
C GLU A 157 -3.29 -36.15 -20.76
N ALA A 158 -3.07 -36.68 -19.56
CA ALA A 158 -1.83 -36.57 -18.82
C ALA A 158 -0.72 -37.36 -19.53
N VAL A 159 0.40 -36.69 -19.79
CA VAL A 159 1.66 -37.35 -20.12
C VAL A 159 2.72 -36.96 -19.10
N SER A 160 3.15 -37.99 -18.40
CA SER A 160 4.24 -38.10 -17.45
C SER A 160 5.55 -37.55 -18.00
N LEU A 161 6.25 -36.76 -17.20
CA LEU A 161 7.67 -36.46 -17.40
C LEU A 161 8.53 -37.49 -16.64
N PRO A 162 9.47 -38.18 -17.30
CA PRO A 162 10.34 -39.14 -16.64
C PRO A 162 11.44 -38.46 -15.80
N ARG A 163 11.70 -39.11 -14.67
CA ARG A 163 12.85 -38.98 -13.78
C ARG A 163 14.00 -39.87 -14.30
N GLU A 164 15.22 -39.57 -13.84
CA GLU A 164 16.50 -40.34 -13.96
C GLU A 164 17.47 -39.70 -14.99
N SER A 165 18.78 -39.49 -14.77
CA SER A 165 19.76 -39.75 -13.71
C SER A 165 20.94 -38.77 -13.90
N ALA A 166 21.51 -38.19 -12.85
CA ALA A 166 22.81 -38.53 -12.24
C ALA A 166 24.03 -38.55 -13.18
N SER A 167 25.02 -37.68 -12.94
CA SER A 167 26.42 -38.10 -12.68
C SER A 167 27.33 -36.94 -12.24
N SER A 168 27.88 -37.11 -11.04
CA SER A 168 29.27 -36.89 -10.60
C SER A 168 30.01 -35.58 -10.86
N GLY A 169 30.42 -34.96 -9.75
CA GLY A 169 31.56 -34.04 -9.67
C GLY A 169 32.02 -33.90 -8.22
N SER A 170 32.87 -34.82 -7.77
CA SER A 170 33.58 -34.79 -6.48
C SER A 170 34.48 -33.55 -6.37
N GLY A 171 34.60 -33.00 -5.17
CA GLY A 171 35.49 -31.87 -4.86
C GLY A 171 35.56 -31.59 -3.37
N GLU A 172 36.30 -32.43 -2.68
CA GLU A 172 36.83 -32.33 -1.32
C GLU A 172 37.32 -30.91 -0.92
N PRO A 173 37.02 -30.41 0.30
CA PRO A 173 37.77 -29.31 0.89
C PRO A 173 38.80 -29.84 1.91
N PRO A 174 40.10 -29.52 1.77
CA PRO A 174 41.07 -29.81 2.83
C PRO A 174 40.97 -28.78 3.95
N ALA A 175 41.03 -29.30 5.18
CA ALA A 175 41.32 -28.54 6.39
C ALA A 175 42.81 -28.16 6.43
N HIS A 176 43.13 -26.90 6.69
CA HIS A 176 44.41 -26.52 7.28
C HIS A 176 44.20 -25.39 8.29
N SER A 177 44.52 -25.72 9.54
CA SER A 177 44.76 -24.80 10.65
C SER A 177 46.08 -24.04 10.49
N ALA A 178 46.20 -22.95 11.27
CA ALA A 178 47.39 -22.21 11.75
C ALA A 178 47.34 -20.73 11.29
N GLU A 179 47.03 -19.75 12.15
CA GLU A 179 47.72 -19.26 13.37
C GLU A 179 48.63 -18.05 13.08
N SER A 180 48.55 -17.05 13.98
CA SER A 180 49.40 -15.83 14.13
C SER A 180 49.13 -14.68 13.15
N GLN A 181 48.91 -13.40 13.54
CA GLN A 181 49.30 -12.60 14.73
C GLN A 181 48.32 -11.43 14.98
N PRO A 182 48.19 -10.91 16.22
CA PRO A 182 47.84 -9.51 16.45
C PRO A 182 49.12 -8.66 16.59
N ALA A 183 49.21 -7.57 15.84
CA ALA A 183 50.22 -6.54 16.01
C ALA A 183 49.61 -5.32 16.72
N SER A 184 50.36 -4.84 17.71
CA SER A 184 50.14 -3.70 18.59
C SER A 184 50.32 -2.33 17.91
N GLU A 185 50.19 -1.29 18.75
CA GLU A 185 50.39 0.17 18.54
C GLU A 185 49.18 0.90 17.90
N GLU A 186 48.67 2.01 18.44
CA GLU A 186 49.09 2.96 19.49
C GLU A 186 47.85 3.67 20.05
#